data_AF-A0A2E9LV14-F1
#
_entry.id   AF-A0A2E9LV14-F1
#
_cell.length_a   1.000
_cell.length_b   1.000
_cell.length_c   1.000
_cell.angle_alpha   90.00
_cell.angle_beta   90.00
_cell.angle_gamma   90.00
#
_symmetry.space_group_name_H-M   'P 1'
#
loop_
_entity.id
_entity.type
_entity.pdbx_description
1 polymer ?
#
loop_
_entity_poly.entity_id
_entity_poly.type
_entity_poly.pdbx_seq_one_letter_code
_entity_poly.pdbx_strand_id
1 'polypeptide(L)'
;MGYKENYERFLMTEINGRETEAPMNRRNAVKAFVGLGLASALTDCTPASGGGGPVGEMPGPPPAQGPQLDPEPERAPSPDEHEHPAEGDLLVFALGVRKGEVVTSADVPLDGPQIFAYAGDADGAHGASDASRLDQIILVRLDPMSLSEETAHHAAEGIVAYSAICTHEGCDISDWSTQNRRLICPCHDSEFDPTDNGQVTEGPARRRLAALPLKLVDGQLVVAGGFTGRVGFRSP
;
A
#
# COMPACT_ATOMS: atom_id res chain seq x y z
N MET A 1 -43.84 -25.65 9.68
CA MET A 1 -42.77 -26.63 9.93
C MET A 1 -41.57 -26.23 9.09
N GLY A 2 -40.38 -25.89 9.58
CA GLY A 2 -39.76 -26.08 10.89
C GLY A 2 -38.28 -26.45 10.65
N TYR A 3 -37.38 -25.53 11.03
CA TYR A 3 -36.00 -25.69 11.53
C TYR A 3 -34.99 -26.57 10.74
N LYS A 4 -33.88 -25.99 10.24
CA LYS A 4 -32.58 -25.80 10.95
C LYS A 4 -32.06 -27.10 11.58
N GLU A 5 -31.07 -27.72 10.94
CA GLU A 5 -30.14 -28.76 11.41
C GLU A 5 -29.28 -29.10 10.16
N ASN A 6 -27.95 -29.21 10.10
CA ASN A 6 -26.81 -29.17 11.00
C ASN A 6 -25.57 -28.97 10.10
N TYR A 7 -24.55 -28.23 10.52
CA TYR A 7 -23.13 -28.63 10.45
C TYR A 7 -22.24 -27.60 11.18
N GLU A 8 -22.64 -27.24 12.39
CA GLU A 8 -21.72 -26.90 13.48
C GLU A 8 -21.15 -28.24 13.98
N ARG A 9 -20.03 -28.67 13.41
CA ARG A 9 -19.28 -29.85 13.89
C ARG A 9 -17.80 -29.68 13.67
N PHE A 10 -17.19 -28.67 14.29
CA PHE A 10 -15.77 -28.74 14.65
C PHE A 10 -15.36 -27.73 15.74
N LEU A 11 -16.11 -27.64 16.83
CA LEU A 11 -15.64 -27.03 18.08
C LEU A 11 -16.10 -27.89 19.27
N MET A 12 -15.20 -28.03 20.26
CA MET A 12 -15.34 -28.73 21.54
C MET A 12 -14.97 -30.23 21.56
N THR A 13 -13.71 -30.51 21.87
CA THR A 13 -13.38 -31.59 22.81
C THR A 13 -12.41 -31.03 23.85
N GLU A 14 -12.69 -31.38 25.08
CA GLU A 14 -12.33 -30.76 26.35
C GLU A 14 -10.90 -31.05 26.85
N ILE A 15 -10.25 -29.98 27.34
CA ILE A 15 -9.59 -29.82 28.65
C ILE A 15 -9.24 -31.08 29.47
N ASN A 16 -7.93 -31.25 29.77
CA ASN A 16 -7.44 -31.50 31.13
C ASN A 16 -5.94 -31.14 31.25
N GLY A 17 -5.61 -30.43 32.34
CA GLY A 17 -4.44 -29.57 32.46
C GLY A 17 -3.17 -30.20 33.07
N ARG A 18 -2.13 -29.37 33.11
CA ARG A 18 -1.13 -29.36 34.19
C ARG A 18 -0.39 -28.01 34.22
N GLU A 19 -0.69 -27.22 35.25
CA GLU A 19 0.04 -26.01 35.62
C GLU A 19 1.34 -26.38 36.35
N THR A 20 2.43 -25.67 36.04
CA THR A 20 3.53 -25.42 36.98
C THR A 20 4.03 -24.00 36.80
N GLU A 21 3.96 -23.23 37.87
CA GLU A 21 4.30 -21.81 37.98
C GLU A 21 5.81 -21.54 38.23
N ALA A 22 6.17 -20.25 38.03
CA ALA A 22 7.19 -19.44 38.72
C ALA A 22 8.49 -19.06 37.94
N PRO A 23 9.21 -17.97 38.30
CA PRO A 23 8.73 -16.57 38.41
C PRO A 23 9.70 -15.47 37.88
N MET A 24 9.13 -14.30 37.51
CA MET A 24 9.52 -12.90 37.79
C MET A 24 10.99 -12.40 37.77
N ASN A 25 11.30 -11.34 37.00
CA ASN A 25 11.85 -10.06 37.53
C ASN A 25 11.80 -8.85 36.55
N ARG A 26 11.77 -7.68 37.19
CA ARG A 26 11.43 -6.29 36.85
C ARG A 26 12.55 -5.44 36.24
N ARG A 27 12.14 -4.27 35.68
CA ARG A 27 12.61 -2.86 35.87
C ARG A 27 12.61 -2.11 34.52
N ASN A 28 12.12 -0.87 34.32
CA ASN A 28 11.96 0.30 35.20
C ASN A 28 10.80 1.23 34.76
N ALA A 29 10.31 2.03 35.72
CA ALA A 29 9.40 3.18 35.59
C ALA A 29 10.15 4.45 35.09
N VAL A 30 9.52 5.57 34.72
CA VAL A 30 8.98 6.68 35.57
C VAL A 30 8.19 7.65 34.63
N LYS A 31 6.86 7.88 34.81
CA LYS A 31 6.15 9.09 35.37
C LYS A 31 6.66 10.46 34.87
N ALA A 32 5.91 11.56 34.67
CA ALA A 32 4.51 12.03 34.74
C ALA A 32 4.57 13.49 34.18
N PHE A 33 3.52 14.21 33.74
CA PHE A 33 2.51 14.90 34.57
C PHE A 33 1.56 15.71 33.65
N VAL A 34 0.30 15.82 34.09
CA VAL A 34 -0.79 16.65 33.54
C VAL A 34 -0.71 18.07 34.12
N GLY A 35 -1.20 19.08 33.40
CA GLY A 35 -1.57 20.38 33.99
C GLY A 35 -2.29 21.32 33.04
N LEU A 36 -3.63 21.38 33.15
CA LEU A 36 -4.47 22.48 32.66
C LEU A 36 -4.23 23.76 33.49
N GLY A 37 -4.43 24.94 32.88
CA GLY A 37 -4.59 26.19 33.63
C GLY A 37 -4.78 27.43 32.76
N LEU A 38 -6.04 27.85 32.58
CA LEU A 38 -6.48 29.15 32.06
C LEU A 38 -6.21 30.27 33.08
N ALA A 39 -5.89 31.48 32.62
CA ALA A 39 -6.63 32.73 32.90
C ALA A 39 -5.83 34.01 32.60
N SER A 40 -6.58 34.98 32.08
CA SER A 40 -6.24 36.35 31.67
C SER A 40 -5.78 37.30 32.79
N ALA A 41 -5.04 38.35 32.43
CA ALA A 41 -5.29 39.73 32.86
C ALA A 41 -4.42 40.74 32.09
N LEU A 42 -5.02 41.89 31.78
CA LEU A 42 -4.46 43.06 31.10
C LEU A 42 -3.93 44.11 32.12
N THR A 43 -3.14 45.07 31.61
CA THR A 43 -2.96 46.46 32.09
C THR A 43 -1.97 46.59 33.28
N ASP A 44 -0.97 47.49 33.35
CA ASP A 44 -0.90 48.91 32.97
C ASP A 44 0.55 49.48 32.85
N CYS A 45 0.63 50.77 32.49
CA CYS A 45 1.78 51.57 32.03
C CYS A 45 2.80 52.10 33.07
N THR A 46 4.09 52.22 32.64
CA THR A 46 5.19 53.17 33.04
C THR A 46 5.69 53.25 34.51
N PRO A 47 6.96 53.64 34.83
CA PRO A 47 7.74 54.77 34.26
C PRO A 47 9.21 54.47 33.85
N ALA A 48 9.78 55.39 33.07
CA ALA A 48 11.22 55.49 32.82
C ALA A 48 11.91 56.29 33.94
N SER A 49 13.03 55.79 34.46
CA SER A 49 14.19 56.60 34.86
C SER A 49 15.35 55.73 35.36
N GLY A 50 16.58 56.12 35.02
CA GLY A 50 17.75 55.89 35.87
C GLY A 50 18.71 54.77 35.47
N GLY A 51 19.67 55.12 34.61
CA GLY A 51 21.12 54.99 34.87
C GLY A 51 21.69 53.64 35.33
N GLY A 52 22.59 53.09 34.52
CA GLY A 52 23.57 52.08 34.94
C GLY A 52 23.79 51.03 33.87
N GLY A 53 24.63 51.31 32.89
CA GLY A 53 25.06 50.28 31.94
C GLY A 53 25.92 49.23 32.64
N PRO A 54 25.68 47.93 32.45
CA PRO A 54 26.72 46.93 32.53
C PRO A 54 27.35 46.76 31.15
N VAL A 55 28.68 46.65 31.19
CA VAL A 55 29.57 46.22 30.12
C VAL A 55 28.95 45.11 29.27
N GLY A 56 28.99 45.28 27.95
CA GLY A 56 28.49 44.29 26.99
C GLY A 56 29.27 42.99 27.11
N GLU A 57 28.57 41.92 27.48
CA GLU A 57 29.02 40.55 27.31
C GLU A 57 29.12 40.30 25.80
N MET A 58 30.32 40.01 25.29
CA MET A 58 30.50 39.58 23.90
C MET A 58 29.74 38.25 23.71
N PRO A 59 28.93 38.08 22.65
CA PRO A 59 28.33 36.79 22.36
C PRO A 59 29.46 35.77 22.13
N GLY A 60 29.44 34.68 22.90
CA GLY A 60 30.36 33.56 22.70
C GLY A 60 30.23 32.97 21.29
N PRO A 61 31.27 32.31 20.77
CA PRO A 61 31.21 31.68 19.46
C PRO A 61 30.05 30.69 19.39
N PRO A 62 29.34 30.59 18.25
CA PRO A 62 28.26 29.63 18.10
C PRO A 62 28.80 28.21 18.37
N PRO A 63 27.97 27.31 18.93
CA PRO A 63 28.38 25.92 19.13
C PRO A 63 28.83 25.34 17.78
N ALA A 64 30.00 24.71 17.78
CA ALA A 64 30.51 24.02 16.61
C ALA A 64 29.46 22.98 16.17
N GLN A 65 28.88 23.21 15.00
CA GLN A 65 28.04 22.21 14.35
C GLN A 65 28.92 20.98 14.13
N GLY A 66 28.53 19.85 14.70
CA GLY A 66 29.20 18.57 14.44
C GLY A 66 29.26 18.32 12.93
N PRO A 67 30.17 17.47 12.44
CA PRO A 67 30.30 17.20 11.01
C PRO A 67 28.94 16.81 10.47
N GLN A 68 28.40 17.65 9.58
CA GLN A 68 27.22 17.28 8.81
C GLN A 68 27.67 16.09 7.96
N LEU A 69 27.09 14.91 8.23
CA LEU A 69 27.23 13.80 7.31
C LEU A 69 26.59 14.27 6.01
N ASP A 70 27.41 14.43 4.99
CA ASP A 70 26.91 14.70 3.65
C ASP A 70 25.86 13.63 3.32
N PRO A 71 24.69 14.00 2.74
CA PRO A 71 23.74 12.99 2.30
C PRO A 71 24.46 12.03 1.36
N GLU A 72 24.32 10.72 1.62
CA GLU A 72 24.88 9.71 0.72
C GLU A 72 24.41 10.02 -0.71
N PRO A 73 25.31 10.01 -1.71
CA PRO A 73 24.93 10.39 -3.06
C PRO A 73 23.82 9.45 -3.53
N GLU A 74 22.63 10.00 -3.79
CA GLU A 74 21.55 9.29 -4.46
C GLU A 74 22.14 8.68 -5.74
N ARG A 75 22.13 7.34 -5.79
CA ARG A 75 22.69 6.60 -6.91
C ARG A 75 21.91 7.00 -8.15
N ALA A 76 22.61 7.59 -9.12
CA ALA A 76 21.99 7.93 -10.39
C ALA A 76 21.45 6.65 -11.06
N PRO A 77 20.23 6.69 -11.61
CA PRO A 77 19.64 5.53 -12.25
C PRO A 77 20.52 5.08 -13.42
N SER A 78 20.84 3.79 -13.48
CA SER A 78 21.62 3.22 -14.57
C SER A 78 20.80 3.17 -15.88
N PRO A 79 21.43 3.22 -17.06
CA PRO A 79 20.72 3.25 -18.36
C PRO A 79 19.83 2.03 -18.64
N ASP A 80 20.02 0.96 -17.86
CA ASP A 80 19.26 -0.30 -17.94
C ASP A 80 18.08 -0.34 -16.94
N GLU A 81 17.87 0.72 -16.15
CA GLU A 81 16.67 0.90 -15.32
C GLU A 81 15.50 1.30 -16.23
N HIS A 82 14.90 0.29 -16.85
CA HIS A 82 13.62 0.48 -17.53
C HIS A 82 12.56 0.83 -16.47
N GLU A 83 11.77 1.87 -16.74
CA GLU A 83 10.65 2.25 -15.89
C GLU A 83 9.59 1.14 -15.98
N HIS A 84 9.57 0.28 -14.97
CA HIS A 84 8.59 -0.79 -14.85
C HIS A 84 7.21 -0.20 -14.51
N PRO A 85 6.11 -0.79 -14.98
CA PRO A 85 6.02 -1.98 -15.83
C PRO A 85 6.31 -1.70 -17.31
N ALA A 86 7.15 -2.54 -17.93
CA ALA A 86 7.49 -2.53 -19.34
C ALA A 86 7.01 -3.82 -20.05
N GLU A 87 6.81 -3.75 -21.37
CA GLU A 87 6.46 -4.95 -22.13
C GLU A 87 7.55 -6.01 -22.02
N GLY A 88 7.15 -7.26 -21.71
CA GLY A 88 8.05 -8.39 -21.54
C GLY A 88 8.39 -8.70 -20.09
N ASP A 89 8.08 -7.81 -19.15
CA ASP A 89 8.26 -8.07 -17.72
C ASP A 89 7.40 -9.23 -17.24
N LEU A 90 7.94 -10.04 -16.34
CA LEU A 90 7.19 -11.07 -15.63
C LEU A 90 6.49 -10.47 -14.41
N LEU A 91 5.28 -10.94 -14.14
CA LEU A 91 4.64 -10.59 -12.87
C LEU A 91 5.17 -11.49 -11.76
N VAL A 92 5.54 -10.87 -10.64
CA VAL A 92 6.03 -11.55 -9.43
C VAL A 92 5.20 -11.17 -8.22
N PHE A 93 5.02 -12.08 -7.26
CA PHE A 93 4.23 -11.77 -6.06
C PHE A 93 4.83 -10.59 -5.30
N ALA A 94 4.01 -9.60 -4.96
CA ALA A 94 4.45 -8.42 -4.21
C ALA A 94 4.56 -8.69 -2.71
N LEU A 95 3.75 -9.61 -2.18
CA LEU A 95 3.53 -9.83 -0.75
C LEU A 95 3.57 -11.33 -0.40
N GLY A 96 3.71 -11.62 0.90
CA GLY A 96 3.62 -12.97 1.44
C GLY A 96 4.92 -13.78 1.30
N VAL A 97 4.82 -15.09 1.55
CA VAL A 97 5.98 -16.00 1.60
C VAL A 97 6.61 -16.26 0.23
N ARG A 98 5.84 -16.05 -0.84
CA ARG A 98 6.27 -16.21 -2.24
C ARG A 98 6.72 -14.91 -2.87
N LYS A 99 6.96 -13.85 -2.07
CA LYS A 99 7.37 -12.53 -2.59
C LYS A 99 8.58 -12.68 -3.54
N GLY A 100 8.47 -12.11 -4.73
CA GLY A 100 9.49 -12.17 -5.78
C GLY A 100 9.44 -13.42 -6.65
N GLU A 101 8.65 -14.44 -6.31
CA GLU A 101 8.41 -15.58 -7.20
C GLU A 101 7.48 -15.17 -8.34
N VAL A 102 7.68 -15.75 -9.52
CA VAL A 102 6.84 -15.52 -10.71
C VAL A 102 5.41 -16.01 -10.47
N VAL A 103 4.44 -15.18 -10.85
CA VAL A 103 3.01 -15.50 -10.86
C VAL A 103 2.67 -16.23 -12.15
N THR A 104 2.04 -17.39 -12.00
CA THR A 104 1.50 -18.19 -13.09
C THR A 104 -0.02 -18.04 -13.18
N SER A 105 -0.62 -18.44 -14.31
CA SER A 105 -2.09 -18.44 -14.44
C SER A 105 -2.78 -19.34 -13.41
N ALA A 106 -2.10 -20.39 -12.92
CA ALA A 106 -2.63 -21.29 -11.90
C ALA A 106 -2.70 -20.64 -10.50
N ASP A 107 -1.92 -19.59 -10.26
CA ASP A 107 -1.89 -18.88 -8.99
C ASP A 107 -3.07 -17.91 -8.80
N VAL A 108 -3.76 -17.54 -9.88
CA VAL A 108 -4.88 -16.60 -9.84
C VAL A 108 -6.21 -17.38 -9.93
N PRO A 109 -6.88 -17.65 -8.81
CA PRO A 109 -8.14 -18.40 -8.79
C PRO A 109 -9.29 -17.62 -9.43
N LEU A 110 -10.15 -18.33 -10.18
CA LEU A 110 -11.38 -17.75 -10.74
C LEU A 110 -12.30 -17.23 -9.62
N ASP A 111 -12.72 -15.97 -9.73
CA ASP A 111 -13.53 -15.22 -8.75
C ASP A 111 -12.94 -15.20 -7.33
N GLY A 112 -11.68 -15.61 -7.16
CA GLY A 112 -11.01 -15.65 -5.88
C GLY A 112 -10.46 -14.28 -5.46
N PRO A 113 -9.80 -14.21 -4.30
CA PRO A 113 -9.23 -12.96 -3.82
C PRO A 113 -8.18 -12.42 -4.78
N GLN A 114 -8.02 -11.09 -4.77
CA GLN A 114 -6.99 -10.44 -5.56
C GLN A 114 -5.58 -10.83 -5.11
N ILE A 115 -4.66 -10.90 -6.07
CA ILE A 115 -3.24 -11.09 -5.84
C ILE A 115 -2.52 -9.77 -6.09
N PHE A 116 -1.60 -9.40 -5.21
CA PHE A 116 -0.71 -8.25 -5.41
C PHE A 116 0.58 -8.70 -6.09
N ALA A 117 0.97 -7.99 -7.13
CA ALA A 117 2.16 -8.26 -7.93
C ALA A 117 2.97 -6.99 -8.21
N TYR A 118 4.23 -7.18 -8.59
CA TYR A 118 5.04 -6.19 -9.28
C TYR A 118 5.47 -6.76 -10.64
N ALA A 119 5.81 -5.87 -11.57
CA ALA A 119 6.53 -6.26 -12.77
C ALA A 119 8.01 -6.42 -12.43
N GLY A 120 8.60 -7.54 -12.83
CA GLY A 120 10.02 -7.86 -12.72
C GLY A 120 10.63 -8.09 -14.10
N ASP A 121 11.94 -7.90 -14.20
CA ASP A 121 12.70 -8.31 -15.37
C ASP A 121 12.51 -9.80 -15.68
N ALA A 122 12.98 -10.26 -16.84
CA ALA A 122 12.76 -11.63 -17.32
C ALA A 122 13.28 -12.73 -16.36
N ASP A 123 14.17 -12.39 -15.43
CA ASP A 123 14.68 -13.29 -14.38
C ASP A 123 13.95 -13.13 -13.03
N GLY A 124 13.00 -12.18 -12.92
CA GLY A 124 12.19 -11.88 -11.74
C GLY A 124 12.93 -11.17 -10.60
N ALA A 125 14.18 -10.76 -10.81
CA ALA A 125 15.11 -10.35 -9.78
C ALA A 125 15.14 -8.84 -9.49
N HIS A 126 14.89 -7.97 -10.49
CA HIS A 126 15.12 -6.53 -10.35
C HIS A 126 13.86 -5.71 -10.02
N GLY A 127 12.68 -6.12 -10.50
CA GLY A 127 11.49 -5.27 -10.34
C GLY A 127 10.74 -5.40 -9.02
N ALA A 128 10.94 -6.44 -8.20
CA ALA A 128 10.23 -6.56 -6.91
C ALA A 128 10.96 -5.90 -5.72
N SER A 129 12.28 -5.76 -5.79
CA SER A 129 13.10 -5.24 -4.68
C SER A 129 13.12 -3.71 -4.64
N ASP A 130 13.11 -3.06 -5.82
CA ASP A 130 13.24 -1.59 -5.96
C ASP A 130 11.99 -0.93 -6.57
N ALA A 131 10.89 -1.66 -6.76
CA ALA A 131 9.65 -1.09 -7.31
C ALA A 131 9.11 0.05 -6.44
N SER A 132 8.69 1.12 -7.12
CA SER A 132 7.88 2.16 -6.50
C SER A 132 6.57 1.55 -6.02
N ARG A 133 6.03 2.06 -4.91
CA ARG A 133 4.67 1.70 -4.46
C ARG A 133 3.63 1.91 -5.57
N LEU A 134 3.86 2.89 -6.46
CA LEU A 134 2.95 3.19 -7.56
C LEU A 134 2.87 2.06 -8.61
N ASP A 135 3.89 1.20 -8.68
CA ASP A 135 3.98 0.13 -9.68
C ASP A 135 3.32 -1.17 -9.18
N GLN A 136 2.71 -1.14 -7.99
CA GLN A 136 1.99 -2.30 -7.47
C GLN A 136 0.75 -2.58 -8.32
N ILE A 137 0.57 -3.86 -8.65
CA ILE A 137 -0.46 -4.37 -9.55
C ILE A 137 -1.40 -5.28 -8.76
N ILE A 138 -2.70 -5.17 -9.05
CA ILE A 138 -3.72 -6.13 -8.62
C ILE A 138 -4.03 -7.07 -9.78
N LEU A 139 -4.06 -8.36 -9.49
CA LEU A 139 -4.53 -9.43 -10.37
C LEU A 139 -5.81 -10.04 -9.85
N VAL A 140 -6.80 -10.16 -10.73
CA VAL A 140 -8.03 -10.93 -10.48
C VAL A 140 -8.36 -11.77 -11.71
N ARG A 141 -8.91 -12.96 -11.51
CA ARG A 141 -9.38 -13.83 -12.60
C ARG A 141 -10.89 -13.90 -12.60
N LEU A 142 -11.48 -13.59 -13.74
CA LEU A 142 -12.92 -13.49 -13.94
C LEU A 142 -13.33 -14.38 -15.11
N ASP A 143 -14.63 -14.65 -15.25
CA ASP A 143 -15.16 -15.30 -16.44
C ASP A 143 -14.89 -14.42 -17.67
N PRO A 144 -14.14 -14.88 -18.69
CA PRO A 144 -13.87 -14.11 -19.90
C PRO A 144 -15.13 -13.58 -20.59
N MET A 145 -16.26 -14.30 -20.48
CA MET A 145 -17.53 -13.89 -21.08
C MET A 145 -18.21 -12.72 -20.34
N SER A 146 -17.76 -12.42 -19.13
CA SER A 146 -18.27 -11.30 -18.34
C SER A 146 -17.51 -9.99 -18.57
N LEU A 147 -16.38 -10.03 -19.28
CA LEU A 147 -15.53 -8.87 -19.52
C LEU A 147 -16.09 -8.01 -20.67
N SER A 148 -15.96 -6.69 -20.54
CA SER A 148 -16.15 -5.79 -21.67
C SER A 148 -15.09 -6.03 -22.75
N GLU A 149 -15.39 -5.67 -24.01
CA GLU A 149 -14.47 -5.88 -25.14
C GLU A 149 -13.09 -5.24 -24.90
N GLU A 150 -13.06 -3.99 -24.41
CA GLU A 150 -11.82 -3.29 -24.05
C GLU A 150 -11.05 -4.04 -22.95
N THR A 151 -11.74 -4.54 -21.93
CA THR A 151 -11.12 -5.31 -20.84
C THR A 151 -10.56 -6.64 -21.34
N ALA A 152 -11.30 -7.35 -22.19
CA ALA A 152 -10.89 -8.61 -22.77
C ALA A 152 -9.63 -8.46 -23.64
N HIS A 153 -9.44 -7.32 -24.31
CA HIS A 153 -8.22 -7.03 -25.07
C HIS A 153 -6.96 -6.89 -24.21
N HIS A 154 -7.11 -6.59 -22.92
CA HIS A 154 -6.00 -6.46 -21.96
C HIS A 154 -5.83 -7.70 -21.07
N ALA A 155 -6.76 -8.65 -21.13
CA ALA A 155 -6.78 -9.83 -20.28
C ALA A 155 -6.00 -11.01 -20.86
N ALA A 156 -5.52 -11.89 -19.98
CA ALA A 156 -4.95 -13.18 -20.35
C ALA A 156 -5.72 -14.32 -19.67
N GLU A 157 -6.45 -15.14 -20.42
CA GLU A 157 -7.33 -16.21 -19.88
C GLU A 157 -8.28 -15.73 -18.76
N GLY A 158 -8.87 -14.56 -18.93
CA GLY A 158 -9.78 -13.94 -17.95
C GLY A 158 -9.06 -13.28 -16.76
N ILE A 159 -7.72 -13.32 -16.72
CA ILE A 159 -6.92 -12.61 -15.74
C ILE A 159 -6.73 -11.18 -16.22
N VAL A 160 -7.14 -10.22 -15.39
CA VAL A 160 -6.99 -8.79 -15.63
C VAL A 160 -6.03 -8.21 -14.61
N ALA A 161 -5.27 -7.19 -15.03
CA ALA A 161 -4.37 -6.44 -14.17
C ALA A 161 -4.73 -4.96 -14.15
N TYR A 162 -4.69 -4.37 -12.95
CA TYR A 162 -4.89 -2.95 -12.73
C TYR A 162 -3.87 -2.41 -11.74
N SER A 163 -3.60 -1.11 -11.77
CA SER A 163 -2.85 -0.46 -10.68
C SER A 163 -3.56 -0.70 -9.35
N ALA A 164 -2.78 -1.06 -8.32
CA ALA A 164 -3.26 -1.22 -6.96
C ALA A 164 -3.56 0.11 -6.25
N ILE A 165 -3.30 1.25 -6.92
CA ILE A 165 -3.36 2.56 -6.30
C ILE A 165 -4.69 3.23 -6.61
N CYS A 166 -5.46 3.53 -5.55
CA CYS A 166 -6.71 4.26 -5.65
C CYS A 166 -6.48 5.64 -6.28
N THR A 167 -7.31 5.97 -7.28
CA THR A 167 -7.23 7.25 -8.00
C THR A 167 -7.79 8.45 -7.21
N HIS A 168 -8.36 8.22 -6.03
CA HIS A 168 -8.87 9.28 -5.17
C HIS A 168 -7.74 10.00 -4.44
N GLU A 169 -7.12 9.34 -3.47
CA GLU A 169 -6.05 9.89 -2.62
C GLU A 169 -4.84 8.94 -2.49
N GLY A 170 -4.79 7.90 -3.32
CA GLY A 170 -3.58 7.09 -3.45
C GLY A 170 -3.41 5.94 -2.47
N CYS A 171 -4.43 5.62 -1.68
CA CYS A 171 -4.42 4.42 -0.86
C CYS A 171 -4.27 3.15 -1.72
N ASP A 172 -3.70 2.10 -1.14
CA ASP A 172 -3.72 0.78 -1.75
C ASP A 172 -5.14 0.20 -1.72
N ILE A 173 -5.56 -0.42 -2.81
CA ILE A 173 -6.86 -1.07 -2.94
C ILE A 173 -6.70 -2.50 -2.39
N SER A 174 -7.00 -2.67 -1.10
CA SER A 174 -6.71 -3.93 -0.38
C SER A 174 -7.83 -4.95 -0.39
N ASP A 175 -9.06 -4.54 -0.72
CA ASP A 175 -10.25 -5.33 -0.42
C ASP A 175 -10.90 -5.87 -1.70
N TRP A 176 -11.37 -7.13 -1.64
CA TRP A 176 -12.12 -7.82 -2.70
C TRP A 176 -13.53 -8.15 -2.23
N SER A 177 -14.53 -7.75 -3.00
CA SER A 177 -15.88 -8.31 -2.86
C SER A 177 -16.10 -9.43 -3.87
N THR A 178 -16.05 -10.68 -3.42
CA THR A 178 -16.38 -11.85 -4.27
C THR A 178 -17.82 -11.80 -4.77
N GLN A 179 -18.76 -11.35 -3.95
CA GLN A 179 -20.18 -11.33 -4.30
C GLN A 179 -20.47 -10.35 -5.44
N ASN A 180 -19.88 -9.15 -5.39
CA ASN A 180 -20.13 -8.10 -6.39
C ASN A 180 -19.03 -8.02 -7.45
N ARG A 181 -17.94 -8.77 -7.28
CA ARG A 181 -16.71 -8.69 -8.08
C ARG A 181 -16.20 -7.25 -8.16
N ARG A 182 -15.92 -6.68 -6.99
CA ARG A 182 -15.47 -5.29 -6.85
C ARG A 182 -14.15 -5.21 -6.13
N LEU A 183 -13.27 -4.38 -6.67
CA LEU A 183 -12.05 -3.93 -6.01
C LEU A 183 -12.40 -2.73 -5.14
N ILE A 184 -12.07 -2.79 -3.85
CA ILE A 184 -12.53 -1.82 -2.86
C ILE A 184 -11.33 -1.15 -2.19
N CYS A 185 -11.35 0.19 -2.20
CA CYS A 185 -10.41 1.00 -1.46
C CYS A 185 -10.97 1.26 -0.04
N PRO A 186 -10.32 0.77 1.03
CA PRO A 186 -10.85 0.84 2.39
C PRO A 186 -10.78 2.24 3.01
N CYS A 187 -10.10 3.19 2.37
CA CYS A 187 -9.94 4.54 2.94
C CYS A 187 -11.24 5.34 2.91
N HIS A 188 -11.98 5.26 1.81
CA HIS A 188 -13.19 6.05 1.57
C HIS A 188 -14.22 5.29 0.72
N ASP A 189 -14.16 3.96 0.73
CA ASP A 189 -15.10 3.05 0.07
C ASP A 189 -15.29 3.31 -1.44
N SER A 190 -14.21 3.69 -2.13
CA SER A 190 -14.26 3.73 -3.60
C SER A 190 -14.24 2.30 -4.15
N GLU A 191 -15.23 1.97 -4.96
CA GLU A 191 -15.32 0.67 -5.64
C GLU A 191 -14.98 0.80 -7.12
N PHE A 192 -14.28 -0.21 -7.64
CA PHE A 192 -13.90 -0.29 -9.05
C PHE A 192 -14.36 -1.62 -9.64
N ASP A 193 -14.88 -1.56 -10.87
CA ASP A 193 -15.35 -2.72 -11.63
C ASP A 193 -14.23 -3.29 -12.52
N PRO A 194 -13.61 -4.43 -12.17
CA PRO A 194 -12.57 -5.04 -12.97
C PRO A 194 -13.09 -5.71 -14.25
N THR A 195 -14.40 -5.95 -14.39
CA THR A 195 -14.99 -6.50 -15.62
C THR A 195 -15.15 -5.45 -16.72
N ASP A 196 -15.15 -4.17 -16.34
CA ASP A 196 -15.34 -3.06 -17.25
C ASP A 196 -14.29 -1.96 -17.01
N ASN A 197 -13.05 -2.31 -17.38
CA ASN A 197 -11.90 -1.42 -17.47
C ASN A 197 -11.58 -0.64 -16.18
N GLY A 198 -11.85 -1.24 -15.02
CA GLY A 198 -11.54 -0.65 -13.71
C GLY A 198 -12.32 0.63 -13.43
N GLN A 199 -13.50 0.81 -14.04
CA GLN A 199 -14.30 2.02 -13.84
C GLN A 199 -14.80 2.16 -12.41
N VAL A 200 -14.95 3.40 -11.95
CA VAL A 200 -15.48 3.69 -10.61
C VAL A 200 -16.97 3.39 -10.61
N THR A 201 -17.42 2.57 -9.67
CA THR A 201 -18.86 2.30 -9.47
C THR A 201 -19.41 2.99 -8.24
N GLU A 202 -18.59 3.20 -7.21
CA GLU A 202 -19.01 3.84 -5.96
C GLU A 202 -17.89 4.70 -5.36
N GLY A 203 -18.27 5.59 -4.44
CA GLY A 203 -17.37 6.39 -3.63
C GLY A 203 -16.81 7.67 -4.30
N PRO A 204 -15.79 8.30 -3.69
CA PRO A 204 -15.30 9.60 -4.11
C PRO A 204 -14.32 9.59 -5.30
N ALA A 205 -13.79 8.44 -5.71
CA ALA A 205 -12.96 8.36 -6.91
C ALA A 205 -13.70 8.88 -8.15
N ARG A 206 -12.96 9.47 -9.10
CA ARG A 206 -13.53 10.10 -10.31
C ARG A 206 -12.93 9.57 -11.61
N ARG A 207 -11.96 8.65 -11.50
CA ARG A 207 -11.23 8.11 -12.65
C ARG A 207 -11.09 6.61 -12.49
N ARG A 208 -11.19 5.90 -13.61
CA ARG A 208 -10.89 4.47 -13.64
C ARG A 208 -9.45 4.16 -13.23
N LEU A 209 -9.22 2.95 -12.76
CA LEU A 209 -7.89 2.41 -12.57
C LEU A 209 -7.14 2.33 -13.90
N ALA A 210 -5.81 2.43 -13.86
CA ALA A 210 -5.01 2.14 -15.04
C ALA A 210 -4.95 0.63 -15.23
N ALA A 211 -5.42 0.13 -16.37
CA ALA A 211 -5.28 -1.28 -16.73
C ALA A 211 -3.85 -1.56 -17.20
N LEU A 212 -3.34 -2.74 -16.91
CA LEU A 212 -2.06 -3.23 -17.40
C LEU A 212 -2.32 -4.39 -18.36
N PRO A 213 -2.05 -4.25 -19.67
CA PRO A 213 -2.23 -5.33 -20.63
C PRO A 213 -1.35 -6.54 -20.30
N LEU A 214 -1.92 -7.74 -20.35
CA LEU A 214 -1.24 -8.99 -20.07
C LEU A 214 -1.22 -9.94 -21.28
N LYS A 215 -0.24 -10.84 -21.28
CA LYS A 215 -0.20 -12.05 -22.10
C LYS A 215 0.30 -13.22 -21.28
N LEU A 216 0.02 -14.44 -21.75
CA LEU A 216 0.57 -15.66 -21.18
C LEU A 216 1.68 -16.20 -22.08
N VAL A 217 2.81 -16.53 -21.47
CA VAL A 217 3.94 -17.21 -22.12
C VAL A 217 4.31 -18.38 -21.21
N ASP A 218 4.19 -19.61 -21.72
CA ASP A 218 4.50 -20.83 -20.96
C ASP A 218 3.82 -20.92 -19.57
N GLY A 219 2.60 -20.37 -19.46
CA GLY A 219 1.82 -20.33 -18.23
C GLY A 219 2.17 -19.21 -17.24
N GLN A 220 3.19 -18.40 -17.55
CA GLN A 220 3.60 -17.23 -16.76
C GLN A 220 2.89 -15.97 -17.24
N LEU A 221 2.52 -15.10 -16.30
CA LEU A 221 1.93 -13.80 -16.61
C LEU A 221 3.03 -12.81 -17.01
N VAL A 222 2.92 -12.29 -18.24
CA VAL A 222 3.86 -11.34 -18.83
C VAL A 222 3.13 -10.05 -19.16
N VAL A 223 3.76 -8.92 -18.89
CA VAL A 223 3.27 -7.60 -19.29
C VAL A 223 3.30 -7.47 -20.81
N ALA A 224 2.17 -7.12 -21.41
CA ALA A 224 2.01 -6.94 -22.86
C ALA A 224 2.09 -5.46 -23.30
N GLY A 225 2.17 -4.53 -22.35
CA GLY A 225 2.33 -3.10 -22.61
C GLY A 225 2.28 -2.32 -21.29
N GLY A 226 2.66 -1.04 -21.32
CA GLY A 226 2.55 -0.16 -20.15
C GLY A 226 1.09 0.11 -19.76
N PHE A 227 0.90 0.73 -18.60
CA PHE A 227 -0.42 1.13 -18.11
C PHE A 227 -1.21 1.95 -19.14
N THR A 228 -2.47 1.59 -19.40
CA THR A 228 -3.36 2.26 -20.38
C THR A 228 -3.98 3.56 -19.87
N GLY A 229 -3.44 4.10 -18.77
CA GLY A 229 -3.91 5.31 -18.13
C GLY A 229 -2.98 5.77 -17.02
N ARG A 230 -3.32 6.90 -16.39
CA ARG A 230 -2.54 7.47 -15.30
C ARG A 230 -2.59 6.55 -14.07
N VAL A 231 -1.45 6.32 -13.44
CA VAL A 231 -1.37 5.63 -12.15
C VAL A 231 -1.64 6.61 -11.00
N GLY A 232 -2.39 6.17 -9.99
CA GLY A 232 -2.59 6.91 -8.74
C GLY A 232 -3.43 8.18 -8.83
N PHE A 233 -3.14 9.15 -7.96
CA PHE A 233 -4.06 10.21 -7.55
C PHE A 233 -3.55 11.63 -7.77
N ARG A 234 -2.33 11.79 -8.28
CA ARG A 234 -1.74 13.13 -8.46
C ARG A 234 -2.56 13.93 -9.47
N SER A 235 -3.01 15.11 -9.03
CA SER A 235 -3.57 16.14 -9.91
C SER A 235 -2.52 16.58 -10.95
N PRO A 236 -2.95 16.97 -12.17
CA PRO A 236 -2.07 17.60 -13.14
C PRO A 236 -1.41 18.88 -12.61
#